data_AF-A0A3E0N5J2-F1
#
_entry.id   AF-A0A3E0N5J2-F1
#
_cell.length_a   1.000
_cell.length_b   1.000
_cell.length_c   1.000
_cell.angle_alpha   90.00
_cell.angle_beta   90.00
_cell.angle_gamma   90.00
#
_symmetry.space_group_name_H-M   'P 1'
#
loop_
_entity.id
_entity.type
_entity.pdbx_description
1 polymer ?
#
loop_
_entity_poly.entity_id
_entity_poly.type
_entity_poly.pdbx_seq_one_letter_code
_entity_poly.pdbx_strand_id
1 'polypeptide(L)'
;MTQGIYLGPLAIPIPVSPYFQHALEKKAEFKERYGRAPILGPLSADTPDVGMDPPSDEQVWREFLRVKQAEGTYPFLHEFQFNDVQIVKDKITDYVDPPRVYPLIGPAQLHHVHYKCTVYYREKIRVGWPIPHTIRNEDGAEVIYIDKNHFHMVGNVDTGPGAKY
;
A
#
# COMPACT_ATOMS: atom_id res chain seq x y z
N MET A 1 2.72 53.09 -10.72
CA MET A 1 1.69 52.07 -10.46
C MET A 1 1.91 50.95 -11.46
N THR A 2 2.59 49.88 -11.06
CA THR A 2 2.86 48.72 -11.92
C THR A 2 1.63 47.83 -11.92
N GLN A 3 0.83 47.90 -13.00
CA GLN A 3 -0.26 46.96 -13.22
C GLN A 3 0.35 45.56 -13.40
N GLY A 4 0.05 44.66 -12.46
CA GLY A 4 0.46 43.26 -12.54
C GLY A 4 -0.16 42.56 -13.76
N ILE A 5 0.41 41.43 -14.14
CA ILE A 5 -0.01 40.64 -15.31
C ILE A 5 -1.48 40.21 -15.12
N TYR A 6 -2.38 40.81 -15.89
CA TYR A 6 -3.79 40.46 -15.90
C TYR A 6 -4.01 39.20 -16.74
N LEU A 7 -4.07 38.04 -16.09
CA LEU A 7 -4.23 36.73 -16.74
C LEU A 7 -5.65 36.47 -17.29
N GLY A 8 -6.62 37.38 -17.07
CA GLY A 8 -7.97 37.26 -17.63
C GLY A 8 -8.63 35.90 -17.32
N PRO A 9 -9.35 35.28 -18.27
CA PRO A 9 -9.97 33.96 -18.07
C PRO A 9 -9.00 32.82 -17.73
N LEU A 10 -7.69 32.96 -18.00
CA LEU A 10 -6.66 31.99 -17.60
C LEU A 10 -6.38 32.04 -16.09
N ALA A 11 -6.88 33.07 -15.38
CA ALA A 11 -6.84 33.12 -13.91
C ALA A 11 -7.92 32.23 -13.26
N ILE A 12 -8.90 31.75 -14.02
CA ILE A 12 -9.89 30.80 -13.51
C ILE A 12 -9.20 29.42 -13.46
N PRO A 13 -9.01 28.83 -12.27
CA PRO A 13 -8.34 27.54 -12.17
C PRO A 13 -9.15 26.50 -12.95
N ILE A 14 -8.50 25.82 -13.89
CA ILE A 14 -9.12 24.72 -14.62
C ILE A 14 -9.37 23.60 -13.59
N PRO A 15 -10.63 23.15 -13.40
CA PRO A 15 -10.91 22.10 -12.44
C PRO A 15 -10.17 20.82 -12.85
N VAL A 16 -9.47 20.21 -11.90
CA VAL A 16 -8.89 18.89 -12.11
C VAL A 16 -10.03 17.88 -12.21
N SER A 17 -9.98 16.98 -13.19
CA SER A 17 -10.99 15.92 -13.30
C SER A 17 -11.05 15.12 -11.98
N PRO A 18 -12.25 14.78 -11.47
CA PRO A 18 -12.40 13.96 -10.26
C PRO A 18 -11.58 12.66 -10.31
N TYR A 19 -11.37 12.09 -11.50
CA TYR A 19 -10.53 10.91 -11.68
C TYR A 19 -9.07 11.15 -11.27
N PHE A 20 -8.46 12.25 -11.74
CA PHE A 20 -7.06 12.56 -11.44
C PHE A 20 -6.88 12.97 -9.98
N GLN A 21 -7.83 13.73 -9.42
CA GLN A 21 -7.82 14.07 -8.01
C GLN A 21 -7.89 12.80 -7.14
N HIS A 22 -8.83 11.91 -7.43
CA HIS A 22 -9.00 10.66 -6.69
C HIS A 22 -7.77 9.74 -6.79
N ALA A 23 -7.12 9.69 -7.95
CA ALA A 23 -5.88 8.93 -8.11
C ALA A 23 -4.74 9.46 -7.22
N LEU A 24 -4.63 10.79 -7.08
CA LEU A 24 -3.65 11.41 -6.20
C LEU A 24 -3.97 11.17 -4.72
N GLU A 25 -5.24 11.28 -4.32
CA GLU A 25 -5.69 10.99 -2.96
C GLU A 25 -5.40 9.54 -2.57
N LYS A 26 -5.75 8.57 -3.43
CA LYS A 26 -5.42 7.16 -3.21
C LYS A 26 -3.93 6.94 -3.04
N LYS A 27 -3.10 7.60 -3.85
CA LYS A 27 -1.64 7.49 -3.75
C LYS A 27 -1.11 8.07 -2.43
N ALA A 28 -1.64 9.22 -2.00
CA ALA A 28 -1.27 9.83 -0.73
C ALA A 28 -1.67 8.94 0.46
N GLU A 29 -2.91 8.45 0.46
CA GLU A 29 -3.41 7.52 1.48
C GLU A 29 -2.57 6.23 1.55
N PHE A 30 -2.17 5.66 0.40
CA PHE A 30 -1.29 4.49 0.38
C PHE A 30 0.01 4.76 1.13
N LYS A 31 0.61 5.90 0.78
CA LYS A 31 1.93 6.28 1.26
C LYS A 31 1.89 6.48 2.76
N GLU A 32 0.84 7.11 3.27
CA GLU A 32 0.67 7.35 4.71
C GLU A 32 0.39 6.07 5.48
N ARG A 33 -0.52 5.20 5.00
CA ARG A 33 -0.92 3.98 5.73
C ARG A 33 0.07 2.83 5.62
N TYR A 34 0.66 2.62 4.45
CA TYR A 34 1.42 1.40 4.15
C TYR A 34 2.84 1.68 3.66
N GLY A 35 3.11 2.88 3.13
CA GLY A 35 4.43 3.24 2.59
C GLY A 35 5.46 3.70 3.63
N ARG A 36 5.08 3.80 4.92
CA ARG A 36 5.99 4.23 6.00
C ARG A 36 6.25 3.06 6.94
N ALA A 37 7.53 2.82 7.23
CA ALA A 37 7.93 1.91 8.30
C ALA A 37 7.78 2.66 9.65
N PRO A 38 6.99 2.14 10.59
CA PRO A 38 6.90 2.73 11.92
C PRO A 38 8.20 2.51 12.69
N ILE A 39 8.51 3.47 13.57
CA ILE A 39 9.61 3.37 14.52
C ILE A 39 8.96 3.10 15.88
N LEU A 40 9.26 1.94 16.43
CA LEU A 40 8.75 1.46 17.70
C LEU A 40 9.82 1.62 18.79
N GLY A 41 9.38 1.54 20.05
CA GLY A 41 10.26 1.48 21.19
C GLY A 41 11.21 0.27 21.18
N PRO A 42 12.17 0.24 22.10
CA PRO A 42 13.11 -0.86 22.22
C PRO A 42 12.39 -2.18 22.52
N LEU A 43 12.92 -3.27 21.97
CA LEU A 43 12.48 -4.62 22.29
C LEU A 43 12.76 -4.90 23.77
N SER A 44 11.72 -5.26 24.52
CA SER A 44 11.85 -5.74 25.89
C SER A 44 12.32 -7.20 25.87
N ALA A 45 13.29 -7.55 26.74
CA ALA A 45 13.87 -8.89 26.79
C ALA A 45 12.84 -10.02 27.07
N ASP A 46 11.67 -9.67 27.63
CA ASP A 46 10.62 -10.63 28.04
C ASP A 46 9.47 -10.75 27.04
N THR A 47 9.42 -9.92 25.99
CA THR A 47 8.36 -9.97 24.97
C THR A 47 8.86 -10.81 23.79
N PRO A 48 8.11 -11.82 23.31
CA PRO A 48 8.52 -12.54 22.13
C PRO A 48 8.57 -11.58 20.94
N ASP A 49 9.66 -11.64 20.17
CA ASP A 49 9.91 -10.83 18.96
C ASP A 49 8.95 -11.24 17.82
N VAL A 50 7.65 -11.17 18.05
CA VAL A 50 6.63 -11.46 17.05
C VAL A 50 6.43 -10.20 16.24
N GLY A 51 6.62 -10.33 14.92
CA GLY A 51 6.39 -9.24 13.99
C GLY A 51 5.00 -8.62 14.08
N MET A 52 4.87 -7.42 13.51
CA MET A 52 3.62 -6.65 13.45
C MET A 52 2.43 -7.45 12.89
N ASP A 53 1.23 -6.97 13.20
CA ASP A 53 -0.04 -7.48 12.68
C ASP A 53 0.00 -7.83 11.18
N PRO A 54 -0.72 -8.89 10.77
CA PRO A 54 -0.78 -9.29 9.38
C PRO A 54 -1.27 -8.15 8.48
N PRO A 55 -0.91 -8.16 7.18
CA PRO A 55 -1.36 -7.12 6.26
C PRO A 55 -2.88 -7.05 6.22
N SER A 56 -3.44 -5.84 6.18
CA SER A 56 -4.89 -5.64 6.10
C SER A 56 -5.44 -6.18 4.77
N ASP A 57 -6.67 -6.67 4.78
CA ASP A 57 -7.35 -7.15 3.57
C ASP A 57 -7.42 -6.07 2.48
N GLU A 58 -7.62 -4.81 2.88
CA GLU A 58 -7.60 -3.65 1.97
C GLU A 58 -6.26 -3.52 1.26
N GLN A 59 -5.15 -3.70 2.00
CA GLN A 59 -3.81 -3.61 1.44
C GLN A 59 -3.57 -4.73 0.42
N VAL A 60 -3.92 -5.96 0.78
CA VAL A 60 -3.80 -7.12 -0.13
C VAL A 60 -4.65 -6.93 -1.37
N TRP A 61 -5.90 -6.49 -1.20
CA TRP A 61 -6.84 -6.26 -2.30
C TRP A 61 -6.36 -5.17 -3.25
N ARG A 62 -5.79 -4.10 -2.73
CA ARG A 62 -5.29 -3.00 -3.57
C ARG A 62 -4.04 -3.38 -4.36
N GLU A 63 -3.14 -4.12 -3.72
CA GLU A 63 -1.99 -4.72 -4.40
C GLU A 63 -2.42 -5.70 -5.49
N PHE A 64 -3.45 -6.51 -5.21
CA PHE A 64 -4.06 -7.41 -6.19
C PHE A 64 -4.59 -6.66 -7.41
N LEU A 65 -5.38 -5.60 -7.20
CA LEU A 65 -5.93 -4.79 -8.29
C LEU A 65 -4.84 -4.11 -9.12
N ARG A 66 -3.75 -3.67 -8.46
CA ARG A 66 -2.58 -3.10 -9.13
C ARG A 66 -1.89 -4.13 -10.02
N VAL A 67 -1.69 -5.36 -9.54
CA VAL A 67 -1.07 -6.46 -10.31
C VAL A 67 -1.96 -6.85 -11.50
N LYS A 68 -3.27 -6.94 -11.31
CA LYS A 68 -4.22 -7.25 -12.39
C LYS A 68 -4.49 -6.08 -13.35
N GLN A 69 -3.96 -4.90 -13.06
CA GLN A 69 -4.22 -3.67 -13.83
C GLN A 69 -5.73 -3.39 -14.00
N ALA A 70 -6.52 -3.77 -13.00
CA ALA A 70 -7.97 -3.64 -13.03
C ALA A 70 -8.47 -2.28 -12.50
N GLU A 71 -7.55 -1.43 -12.03
CA GLU A 71 -7.88 -0.07 -11.58
C GLU A 71 -8.23 0.83 -12.78
N GLY A 72 -9.41 1.46 -12.74
CA GLY A 72 -9.81 2.43 -13.77
C GLY A 72 -10.52 1.84 -15.00
N THR A 73 -11.16 0.70 -14.80
CA THR A 73 -12.04 0.02 -15.76
C THR A 73 -13.04 0.99 -16.44
N TYR A 74 -13.09 0.99 -17.77
CA TYR A 74 -14.06 1.77 -18.54
C TYR A 74 -15.35 0.97 -18.74
N PRO A 75 -16.50 1.42 -18.19
CA PRO A 75 -17.76 0.74 -18.38
C PRO A 75 -18.05 0.49 -19.86
N PHE A 76 -18.58 -0.70 -20.18
CA PHE A 76 -18.94 -1.15 -21.53
C PHE A 76 -17.78 -1.38 -22.52
N LEU A 77 -16.54 -0.98 -22.23
CA LEU A 77 -15.39 -1.27 -23.09
C LEU A 77 -14.63 -2.50 -22.60
N HIS A 78 -14.23 -2.49 -21.34
CA HIS A 78 -13.46 -3.55 -20.72
C HIS A 78 -13.80 -3.56 -19.24
N GLU A 79 -14.53 -4.57 -18.77
CA GLU A 79 -14.99 -4.71 -17.38
C GLU A 79 -14.37 -5.93 -16.72
N PHE A 80 -13.67 -5.72 -15.60
CA PHE A 80 -13.18 -6.78 -14.73
C PHE A 80 -14.15 -7.01 -13.57
N GLN A 81 -14.56 -8.26 -13.38
CA GLN A 81 -15.36 -8.67 -12.23
C GLN A 81 -14.64 -9.80 -11.50
N PHE A 82 -14.40 -9.59 -10.21
CA PHE A 82 -13.84 -10.59 -9.30
C PHE A 82 -14.91 -11.00 -8.29
N ASN A 83 -15.25 -12.28 -8.26
CA ASN A 83 -16.27 -12.86 -7.39
C ASN A 83 -15.67 -13.92 -6.47
N ASP A 84 -16.34 -14.17 -5.34
CA ASP A 84 -15.96 -15.22 -4.38
C ASP A 84 -14.48 -15.14 -3.96
N VAL A 85 -14.06 -13.94 -3.55
CA VAL A 85 -12.67 -13.66 -3.21
C VAL A 85 -12.35 -14.21 -1.82
N GLN A 86 -11.31 -15.04 -1.72
CA GLN A 86 -10.79 -15.55 -0.46
C GLN A 86 -9.32 -15.19 -0.33
N ILE A 87 -8.94 -14.56 0.78
CA ILE A 87 -7.57 -14.12 1.04
C ILE A 87 -6.99 -14.99 2.17
N VAL A 88 -5.92 -15.72 1.86
CA VAL A 88 -5.15 -16.51 2.82
C VAL A 88 -3.81 -15.81 3.05
N LYS A 89 -3.41 -15.62 4.31
CA LYS A 89 -2.19 -14.90 4.68
C LYS A 89 -1.28 -15.82 5.49
N ASP A 90 -0.10 -16.10 4.95
CA ASP A 90 0.91 -16.93 5.58
C ASP A 90 2.14 -16.09 5.92
N LYS A 91 2.61 -16.16 7.17
CA LYS A 91 3.87 -15.54 7.58
C LYS A 91 5.03 -16.43 7.17
N ILE A 92 5.89 -15.94 6.28
CA ILE A 92 7.04 -16.70 5.76
C ILE A 92 8.22 -16.59 6.70
N THR A 93 8.53 -15.36 7.09
CA THR A 93 9.79 -15.02 7.74
C THR A 93 9.58 -13.88 8.72
N ASP A 94 10.20 -14.02 9.89
CA ASP A 94 10.09 -13.09 11.02
C ASP A 94 11.45 -13.06 11.73
N TYR A 95 12.26 -12.02 11.51
CA TYR A 95 13.58 -11.88 12.16
C TYR A 95 13.99 -10.42 12.33
N VAL A 96 14.86 -10.20 13.32
CA VAL A 96 15.41 -8.89 13.67
C VAL A 96 16.88 -8.83 13.27
N ASP A 97 17.25 -7.79 12.53
CA ASP A 97 18.64 -7.50 12.17
C ASP A 97 19.44 -7.03 13.40
N PRO A 98 20.79 -7.21 13.40
CA PRO A 98 21.63 -6.63 14.43
C PRO A 98 21.53 -5.08 14.43
N PRO A 99 21.74 -4.42 15.59
CA PRO A 99 21.63 -2.97 15.70
C PRO A 99 22.54 -2.24 14.72
N ARG A 100 22.00 -1.25 14.01
CA ARG A 100 22.73 -0.37 13.08
C ARG A 100 22.35 1.08 13.32
N VAL A 101 23.21 2.00 12.88
CA VAL A 101 22.93 3.44 12.94
C VAL A 101 22.32 3.87 11.62
N TYR A 102 21.07 4.32 11.66
CA TYR A 102 20.37 4.90 10.51
C TYR A 102 20.43 6.43 10.58
N PRO A 103 20.79 7.16 9.49
CA PRO A 103 21.06 8.60 9.56
C PRO A 103 19.95 9.49 10.13
N LEU A 104 18.67 9.13 9.94
CA LEU A 104 17.52 9.94 10.40
C LEU A 104 16.84 9.40 11.68
N ILE A 105 17.22 8.20 12.14
CA ILE A 105 16.57 7.51 13.26
C ILE A 105 17.54 7.39 14.45
N GLY A 106 18.83 7.19 14.16
CA GLY A 106 19.83 6.84 15.16
C GLY A 106 20.05 5.33 15.26
N PRO A 107 20.51 4.82 16.42
CA PRO A 107 20.71 3.39 16.62
C PRO A 107 19.35 2.66 16.67
N ALA A 108 19.11 1.78 15.70
CA ALA A 108 17.90 0.99 15.62
C ALA A 108 18.17 -0.41 15.05
N GLN A 109 17.31 -1.35 15.40
CA GLN A 109 17.19 -2.67 14.79
C GLN A 109 16.05 -2.65 13.78
N LEU A 110 16.26 -3.29 12.63
CA LEU A 110 15.22 -3.47 11.63
C LEU A 110 14.60 -4.85 11.82
N HIS A 111 13.28 -4.89 12.00
CA HIS A 111 12.51 -6.12 12.06
C HIS A 111 11.88 -6.37 10.70
N HIS A 112 12.30 -7.47 10.06
CA HIS A 112 11.74 -7.92 8.79
C HIS A 112 10.62 -8.91 9.02
N VAL A 113 9.46 -8.61 8.44
CA VAL A 113 8.31 -9.50 8.50
C VAL A 113 7.76 -9.66 7.10
N HIS A 114 7.88 -10.87 6.56
CA HIS A 114 7.47 -11.18 5.19
C HIS A 114 6.21 -12.03 5.19
N TYR A 115 5.18 -11.56 4.49
CA TYR A 115 3.92 -12.25 4.31
C TYR A 115 3.74 -12.70 2.86
N LYS A 116 3.28 -13.95 2.71
CA LYS A 116 2.71 -14.47 1.47
C LYS A 116 1.20 -14.37 1.58
N CYS A 117 0.58 -13.56 0.75
CA CYS A 117 -0.87 -13.45 0.65
C CYS A 117 -1.33 -14.15 -0.63
N THR A 118 -2.11 -15.21 -0.50
CA THR A 118 -2.71 -15.90 -1.66
C THR A 118 -4.17 -15.47 -1.78
N VAL A 119 -4.53 -14.92 -2.93
CA VAL A 119 -5.89 -14.48 -3.27
C VAL A 119 -6.49 -15.49 -4.23
N TYR A 120 -7.50 -16.22 -3.78
CA TYR A 120 -8.32 -17.08 -4.63
C TYR A 120 -9.55 -16.30 -5.09
N TYR A 121 -9.92 -16.39 -6.37
CA TYR A 121 -11.03 -15.63 -6.95
C TYR A 121 -11.59 -16.27 -8.22
N ARG A 122 -12.84 -15.93 -8.52
CA ARG A 122 -13.48 -16.18 -9.83
C ARG A 122 -13.47 -14.91 -10.64
N GLU A 123 -12.78 -14.92 -11.78
CA GLU A 123 -12.65 -13.78 -12.67
C GLU A 123 -13.59 -13.88 -13.87
N LYS A 124 -14.23 -12.77 -14.19
CA LYS A 124 -15.04 -12.60 -15.39
C LYS A 124 -14.70 -11.28 -16.03
N ILE A 125 -14.10 -11.35 -17.22
CA ILE A 125 -13.73 -10.18 -18.01
C ILE A 125 -14.75 -10.05 -19.13
N ARG A 126 -15.43 -8.90 -19.20
CA ARG A 126 -16.32 -8.55 -20.29
C ARG A 126 -15.64 -7.52 -21.18
N VAL A 127 -15.28 -7.95 -22.37
CA VAL A 127 -14.75 -7.05 -23.41
C VAL A 127 -15.91 -6.68 -24.31
N GLY A 128 -16.25 -5.39 -24.37
CA GLY A 128 -17.33 -4.88 -25.22
C GLY A 128 -16.86 -4.37 -26.59
N TRP A 129 -15.55 -4.10 -26.76
CA TRP A 129 -14.95 -3.59 -28.00
C TRP A 129 -13.51 -4.11 -28.17
N PRO A 130 -13.01 -4.41 -29.38
CA PRO A 130 -13.65 -4.27 -30.70
C PRO A 130 -14.61 -5.39 -31.08
N ILE A 131 -14.44 -6.59 -30.52
CA ILE A 131 -15.33 -7.73 -30.71
C ILE A 131 -15.85 -8.16 -29.34
N PRO A 132 -17.17 -8.08 -29.09
CA PRO A 132 -17.74 -8.44 -27.81
C PRO A 132 -17.47 -9.91 -27.46
N HIS A 133 -16.79 -10.16 -26.34
CA HIS A 133 -16.60 -11.50 -25.81
C HIS A 133 -16.46 -11.47 -24.29
N THR A 134 -16.69 -12.63 -23.67
CA THR A 134 -16.54 -12.79 -22.21
C THR A 134 -15.53 -13.88 -21.94
N ILE A 135 -14.51 -13.54 -21.16
CA ILE A 135 -13.51 -14.48 -20.66
C ILE A 135 -13.91 -14.82 -19.22
N ARG A 136 -13.89 -16.11 -18.88
CA ARG A 136 -14.18 -16.60 -17.53
C ARG A 136 -13.03 -17.46 -17.05
N ASN A 137 -12.61 -17.21 -15.82
CA ASN A 137 -11.64 -18.01 -15.11
C ASN A 137 -12.24 -18.37 -13.74
N GLU A 138 -12.53 -19.67 -13.55
CA GLU A 138 -13.27 -20.15 -12.37
C GLU A 138 -12.36 -20.46 -11.18
N ASP A 139 -11.06 -20.67 -11.41
CA ASP A 139 -10.08 -21.06 -10.40
C ASP A 139 -8.84 -20.14 -10.46
N GLY A 140 -9.07 -18.83 -10.32
CA GLY A 140 -8.01 -17.85 -10.25
C GLY A 140 -7.29 -17.89 -8.91
N ALA A 141 -5.96 -17.95 -8.93
CA ALA A 141 -5.11 -17.80 -7.76
C ALA A 141 -3.98 -16.83 -8.07
N GLU A 142 -3.75 -15.86 -7.18
CA GLU A 142 -2.65 -14.90 -7.29
C GLU A 142 -1.89 -14.84 -5.96
N VAL A 143 -0.56 -14.83 -6.02
CA VAL A 143 0.30 -14.75 -4.84
C VAL A 143 0.94 -13.37 -4.78
N ILE A 144 0.73 -12.68 -3.66
CA ILE A 144 1.23 -11.34 -3.42
C ILE A 144 2.15 -11.39 -2.20
N TYR A 145 3.38 -10.93 -2.39
CA TYR A 145 4.35 -10.79 -1.30
C TYR A 145 4.26 -9.38 -0.73
N ILE A 146 4.07 -9.29 0.59
CA ILE A 146 3.97 -8.02 1.30
C ILE A 146 4.95 -8.01 2.47
N ASP A 147 5.78 -6.98 2.50
CA ASP A 147 6.74 -6.75 3.57
C ASP A 147 6.17 -5.76 4.59
N LYS A 148 6.26 -6.13 5.87
CA LYS A 148 5.81 -5.34 7.02
C LYS A 148 6.97 -5.00 7.95
N ASN A 149 7.93 -4.30 7.36
CA ASN A 149 9.15 -3.92 8.06
C ASN A 149 8.91 -2.74 9.00
N HIS A 150 9.53 -2.82 10.18
CA HIS A 150 9.46 -1.76 11.18
C HIS A 150 10.78 -1.68 11.95
N PHE A 151 11.03 -0.53 12.57
CA PHE A 151 12.25 -0.30 13.32
C PHE A 151 11.99 -0.39 14.82
N HIS A 152 12.94 -0.93 15.57
CA HIS A 152 13.02 -0.84 17.02
C HIS A 152 14.21 0.03 17.39
N MET A 153 14.00 1.09 18.17
CA MET A 153 15.13 1.88 18.67
C MET A 153 15.96 1.07 19.65
N VAL A 154 17.28 1.26 19.67
CA VAL A 154 18.19 0.54 20.57
C VAL A 154 19.06 1.52 21.35
N GLY A 155 19.16 1.28 22.66
CA GLY A 155 19.93 2.10 23.58
C GLY A 155 19.08 3.17 24.27
N ASN A 156 19.70 3.87 25.22
CA ASN A 156 19.06 4.98 25.93
C ASN A 156 19.11 6.23 25.05
N VAL A 157 18.31 6.24 23.98
CA VAL A 157 18.24 7.36 23.05
C VAL A 157 17.31 8.40 23.67
N ASP A 158 17.87 9.56 24.05
CA ASP A 158 17.04 10.73 24.34
C ASP A 158 16.55 11.30 23.02
N THR A 159 15.29 11.58 23.06
CA THR A 159 14.34 11.48 21.97
C THR A 159 13.53 12.79 21.93
N GLY A 160 13.75 13.61 22.95
CA GLY A 160 13.26 14.95 23.11
C GLY A 160 11.88 14.95 23.77
N PRO A 161 11.50 16.06 24.44
CA PRO A 161 10.23 16.18 25.16
C PRO A 161 8.96 16.19 24.26
N GLY A 162 9.08 15.86 22.97
CA GLY A 162 7.97 15.82 22.00
C GLY A 162 7.91 14.53 21.16
N ALA A 163 8.72 13.53 21.49
CA ALA A 163 8.66 12.21 20.86
C ALA A 163 7.38 11.46 21.19
N LYS A 164 6.71 10.92 20.17
CA LYS A 164 5.45 10.14 20.29
C LYS A 164 5.70 8.63 20.24
N TYR A 165 6.73 8.14 20.92
CA TYR A 165 7.02 6.72 21.00
C TYR A 165 7.30 6.33 22.45
#